data_AF-A0A4Z0K687-F1
#
_entry.id   AF-A0A4Z0K687-F1
#
_cell.length_a   1.000
_cell.length_b   1.000
_cell.length_c   1.000
_cell.angle_alpha   90.00
_cell.angle_beta   90.00
_cell.angle_gamma   90.00
#
_symmetry.space_group_name_H-M   'P 1'
#
loop_
_entity.id
_entity.type
_entity.pdbx_description
1 polymer ?
#
loop_
_entity_poly.entity_id
_entity_poly.type
_entity_poly.pdbx_seq_one_letter_code
_entity_poly.pdbx_strand_id
1 'polypeptide(L)'
;MTSVEDNPVSSVTALREWMFRVRIILAHAVVAIMLITAVAAFLPTPRPLLTMLSGASYAALTLAAIFLAVCAFGRPHGPTRLHLLHPPVRGRWLAANSPATKIPSHGVRMYGQSHAIDLVAWPEESQGVADYPTTTGMLPADQFPGQGLPVLAMVDGVVVNASDWQRDHRSRTSPLSHVYLAIEQTVRTMGGPHWIFGNHVTIRADDGTFAVVAHIRRRSLRVQVGDRVRAGEHIADCGNSGNSTEPHVHAQLMDRQSLWSAHGLPMGFRHAEFLPRDDETDLAETDTPVLPANGQLMITADSS
;
A
#
# COMPACT_ATOMS: atom_id res chain seq x y z
N MET A 1 21.79 -7.81 34.31
CA MET A 1 20.32 -7.92 34.22
C MET A 1 19.75 -6.54 34.57
N THR A 2 19.79 -5.61 33.62
CA THR A 2 19.23 -4.26 33.79
C THR A 2 17.83 -4.29 33.20
N SER A 3 16.83 -4.17 34.08
CA SER A 3 15.44 -3.99 33.72
C SER A 3 15.30 -2.80 32.78
N VAL A 4 14.78 -3.04 31.57
CA VAL A 4 14.28 -1.97 30.71
C VAL A 4 13.05 -1.41 31.42
N GLU A 5 13.18 -0.21 31.99
CA GLU A 5 12.04 0.53 32.50
C GLU A 5 11.14 0.91 31.32
N ASP A 6 9.94 0.32 31.26
CA ASP A 6 8.86 0.78 30.41
C ASP A 6 8.44 2.18 30.86
N ASN A 7 8.97 3.19 30.18
CA ASN A 7 8.62 4.58 30.44
C ASN A 7 7.15 4.80 30.02
N PRO A 8 6.23 5.18 30.93
CA PRO A 8 4.82 5.28 30.57
C PRO A 8 4.61 6.32 29.47
N VAL A 9 4.03 5.88 28.35
CA VAL A 9 3.67 6.76 27.24
C VAL A 9 2.80 7.89 27.78
N SER A 10 3.26 9.14 27.67
CA SER A 10 2.51 10.30 28.16
C SER A 10 1.10 10.35 27.55
N SER A 11 0.12 10.85 28.30
CA SER A 11 -1.27 11.02 27.82
C SER A 11 -1.36 11.85 26.53
N VAL A 12 -0.43 12.79 26.34
CA VAL A 12 -0.29 13.61 25.12
C VAL A 12 0.16 12.78 23.91
N THR A 13 1.13 11.87 24.10
CA THR A 13 1.58 10.97 23.03
C THR A 13 0.47 10.00 22.64
N ALA A 14 -0.22 9.42 23.63
CA ALA A 14 -1.36 8.54 23.39
C ALA A 14 -2.50 9.24 22.63
N LEU A 15 -2.80 10.50 22.98
CA LEU A 15 -3.80 11.30 22.27
C LEU A 15 -3.38 11.58 20.82
N ARG A 16 -2.12 11.97 20.57
CA ARG A 16 -1.61 12.21 19.21
C ARG A 16 -1.67 10.95 18.34
N GLU A 17 -1.29 9.81 18.89
CA GLU A 17 -1.40 8.50 18.24
C GLU A 17 -2.85 8.17 17.90
N TRP A 18 -3.76 8.33 18.86
CA TRP A 18 -5.18 8.11 18.63
C TRP A 18 -5.73 9.02 17.54
N MET A 19 -5.44 10.33 17.62
CA MET A 19 -5.88 11.33 16.64
C MET A 19 -5.40 10.97 15.23
N PHE A 20 -4.12 10.60 15.11
CA PHE A 20 -3.57 10.14 13.85
C PHE A 20 -4.37 8.96 13.32
N ARG A 21 -4.62 7.93 14.12
CA ARG A 21 -5.32 6.71 13.66
C ARG A 21 -6.76 6.95 13.25
N VAL A 22 -7.49 7.84 13.94
CA VAL A 22 -8.90 8.10 13.62
C VAL A 22 -9.10 9.11 12.49
N ARG A 23 -8.09 9.92 12.14
CA ARG A 23 -8.24 11.02 11.16
C ARG A 23 -8.80 10.57 9.82
N ILE A 24 -8.37 9.40 9.33
CA ILE A 24 -8.80 8.88 8.03
C ILE A 24 -10.23 8.35 8.11
N ILE A 25 -10.59 7.70 9.22
CA ILE A 25 -11.95 7.23 9.48
C ILE A 25 -12.90 8.43 9.53
N LEU A 26 -12.53 9.49 10.24
CA LEU A 26 -13.31 10.72 10.34
C LEU A 26 -13.49 11.38 8.96
N ALA A 27 -12.40 11.49 8.18
CA ALA A 27 -12.47 12.06 6.83
C ALA A 27 -13.46 11.29 5.94
N HIS A 28 -13.47 9.95 6.02
CA HIS A 28 -14.41 9.13 5.25
C HIS A 28 -15.86 9.27 5.75
N ALA A 29 -16.07 9.38 7.07
CA ALA A 29 -17.40 9.65 7.62
C ALA A 29 -17.97 10.98 7.10
N VAL A 30 -17.15 12.02 6.99
CA VAL A 30 -17.54 13.33 6.43
C VAL A 30 -17.91 13.19 4.96
N VAL A 31 -17.09 12.50 4.16
CA VAL A 31 -17.39 12.22 2.74
C VAL A 31 -18.71 11.46 2.62
N ALA A 32 -18.97 10.46 3.47
CA ALA A 32 -20.23 9.71 3.47
C ALA A 32 -21.45 10.61 3.77
N ILE A 33 -21.35 11.49 4.78
CA ILE A 33 -22.41 12.46 5.10
C ILE A 33 -22.70 13.39 3.91
N MET A 34 -21.64 13.87 3.26
CA MET A 34 -21.76 14.72 2.07
C MET A 34 -22.42 13.98 0.90
N LEU A 35 -22.05 12.71 0.66
CA LEU A 35 -22.66 11.87 -0.38
C LEU A 35 -24.12 11.57 -0.09
N ILE A 36 -24.49 11.25 1.16
CA ILE A 36 -25.88 11.05 1.56
C ILE A 36 -26.70 12.31 1.31
N THR A 37 -26.17 13.48 1.66
CA THR A 37 -26.83 14.76 1.44
C THR A 37 -26.97 15.07 -0.06
N ALA A 38 -25.93 14.81 -0.85
CA ALA A 38 -25.97 14.97 -2.30
C ALA A 38 -27.04 14.07 -2.93
N VAL A 39 -27.07 12.78 -2.59
CA VAL A 39 -28.09 11.83 -3.08
C VAL A 39 -29.49 12.27 -2.67
N ALA A 40 -29.68 12.68 -1.41
CA ALA A 40 -30.97 13.16 -0.92
C ALA A 40 -31.48 14.38 -1.71
N ALA A 41 -30.59 15.24 -2.23
CA ALA A 41 -30.97 16.37 -3.06
C ALA A 41 -31.54 15.98 -4.44
N PHE A 42 -31.24 14.77 -4.94
CA PHE A 42 -31.77 14.23 -6.20
C PHE A 42 -33.01 13.33 -6.01
N LEU A 43 -33.41 13.06 -4.77
CA LEU A 43 -34.60 12.29 -4.42
C LEU A 43 -35.75 13.23 -4.04
N PRO A 44 -37.02 12.76 -4.02
CA PRO A 44 -38.16 13.55 -3.55
C PRO A 44 -38.13 13.75 -2.02
N THR A 45 -37.08 14.39 -1.52
CA THR A 45 -36.80 14.60 -0.10
C THR A 45 -37.49 15.90 0.38
N PRO A 46 -38.21 15.87 1.52
CA PRO A 46 -38.81 17.08 2.09
C PRO A 46 -37.77 18.18 2.36
N ARG A 47 -38.10 19.43 2.01
CA ARG A 47 -37.19 20.58 2.20
C ARG A 47 -36.62 20.71 3.63
N PRO A 48 -37.39 20.54 4.72
CA PRO A 48 -36.84 20.63 6.07
C PRO A 48 -35.74 19.58 6.33
N LEU A 49 -35.93 18.35 5.83
CA LEU A 49 -34.95 17.28 5.95
C LEU A 49 -33.69 17.62 5.14
N LEU A 50 -33.82 18.13 3.91
CA LEU A 50 -32.67 18.52 3.10
C LEU A 50 -31.88 19.67 3.75
N THR A 51 -32.54 20.67 4.32
CA THR A 51 -31.87 21.76 5.07
C THR A 51 -31.10 21.22 6.28
N MET A 52 -31.69 20.28 7.03
CA MET A 52 -31.04 19.63 8.16
C MET A 52 -29.78 18.86 7.71
N LEU A 53 -29.87 18.08 6.63
CA LEU A 53 -28.75 17.30 6.08
C LEU A 53 -27.61 18.21 5.58
N SER A 54 -27.94 19.30 4.88
CA SER A 54 -26.96 20.30 4.46
C SER A 54 -26.27 20.95 5.66
N GLY A 55 -27.03 21.34 6.70
CA GLY A 55 -26.47 21.88 7.94
C GLY A 55 -25.51 20.91 8.62
N ALA A 56 -25.90 19.63 8.72
CA ALA A 56 -25.05 18.58 9.27
C ALA A 56 -23.75 18.38 8.44
N SER A 57 -23.84 18.45 7.12
CA SER A 57 -22.68 18.34 6.22
C SER A 57 -21.68 19.48 6.43
N TYR A 58 -22.14 20.73 6.50
CA TYR A 58 -21.27 21.87 6.77
C TYR A 58 -20.61 21.78 8.14
N ALA A 59 -21.37 21.43 9.17
CA ALA A 59 -20.83 21.24 10.51
C ALA A 59 -19.76 20.13 10.56
N ALA A 60 -20.03 18.99 9.92
CA ALA A 60 -19.07 17.88 9.82
C ALA A 60 -17.78 18.30 9.10
N LEU A 61 -17.90 19.02 7.98
CA LEU A 61 -16.76 19.52 7.22
C LEU A 61 -15.90 20.49 8.05
N THR A 62 -16.52 21.44 8.75
CA THR A 62 -15.81 22.40 9.61
C THR A 62 -15.08 21.69 10.75
N LEU A 63 -15.75 20.78 11.45
CA LEU A 63 -15.13 20.01 12.54
C LEU A 63 -13.98 19.15 12.05
N ALA A 64 -14.12 18.52 10.88
CA ALA A 64 -13.05 17.73 10.27
C ALA A 64 -11.86 18.58 9.84
N ALA A 65 -12.10 19.76 9.26
CA ALA A 65 -11.04 20.69 8.89
C ALA A 65 -10.24 21.15 10.12
N ILE A 66 -10.93 21.50 11.22
CA ILE A 66 -10.29 21.83 12.50
C ILE A 66 -9.48 20.64 13.01
N PHE A 67 -10.07 19.44 13.03
CA PHE A 67 -9.41 18.23 13.51
C PHE A 67 -8.14 17.89 12.71
N LEU A 68 -8.20 17.97 11.37
CA LEU A 68 -7.07 17.74 10.49
C LEU A 68 -5.98 18.79 10.67
N ALA A 69 -6.36 20.06 10.87
CA ALA A 69 -5.42 21.12 11.19
C ALA A 69 -4.69 20.82 12.51
N VAL A 70 -5.40 20.38 13.56
CA VAL A 70 -4.76 19.96 14.83
C VAL A 70 -3.82 18.77 14.63
N CYS A 71 -4.22 17.77 13.82
CA CYS A 71 -3.35 16.63 13.50
C CYS A 71 -2.05 17.04 12.79
N ALA A 72 -2.07 18.11 12.00
CA ALA A 72 -0.88 18.58 11.28
C ALA A 72 0.25 19.05 12.22
N PHE A 73 -0.08 19.52 13.43
CA PHE A 73 0.88 20.04 14.43
C PHE A 73 1.46 18.96 15.36
N GLY A 74 1.16 17.68 15.14
CA GLY A 74 1.57 16.60 16.04
C GLY A 74 1.80 15.27 15.36
N ARG A 75 2.85 15.21 14.53
CA ARG A 75 3.26 13.96 13.88
C ARG A 75 3.78 13.00 14.95
N PRO A 76 3.19 11.80 15.11
CA PRO A 76 3.76 10.81 16.00
C PRO A 76 5.15 10.39 15.50
N HIS A 77 6.06 10.08 16.42
CA HIS A 77 7.31 9.44 16.06
C HIS A 77 6.95 8.05 15.52
N GLY A 78 7.29 7.82 14.25
CA GLY A 78 7.03 6.54 13.62
C GLY A 78 7.81 5.43 14.34
N PRO A 79 7.32 4.18 14.30
CA PRO A 79 8.10 3.05 14.77
C PRO A 79 9.44 3.01 14.03
N THR A 80 10.51 2.81 14.79
CA THR A 80 11.91 2.86 14.29
C THR A 80 12.53 1.48 14.11
N ARG A 81 11.90 0.44 14.66
CA ARG A 81 12.42 -0.93 14.58
C ARG A 81 12.29 -1.44 13.14
N LEU A 82 13.43 -1.86 12.57
CA LEU A 82 13.51 -2.55 11.30
C LEU A 82 13.11 -4.03 11.47
N HIS A 83 12.27 -4.52 10.55
CA HIS A 83 11.88 -5.94 10.47
C HIS A 83 12.44 -6.56 9.19
N LEU A 84 13.23 -7.65 9.31
CA LEU A 84 13.75 -8.37 8.16
C LEU A 84 12.82 -9.51 7.74
N LEU A 85 12.29 -9.42 6.53
CA LEU A 85 11.23 -10.27 5.98
C LEU A 85 11.75 -11.08 4.79
N HIS A 86 11.04 -12.15 4.43
CA HIS A 86 11.28 -12.82 3.15
C HIS A 86 10.79 -11.92 1.99
N PRO A 87 11.51 -11.85 0.85
CA PRO A 87 11.04 -11.13 -0.33
C PRO A 87 9.67 -11.65 -0.80
N PRO A 88 8.72 -10.79 -1.21
CA PRO A 88 7.41 -11.22 -1.67
C PRO A 88 7.43 -11.77 -3.10
N VAL A 89 8.60 -11.89 -3.73
CA VAL A 89 8.80 -12.24 -5.14
C VAL A 89 10.09 -13.05 -5.35
N ARG A 90 10.25 -13.67 -6.52
CA ARG A 90 11.46 -14.38 -6.98
C ARG A 90 12.02 -13.80 -8.26
N GLY A 91 13.31 -13.97 -8.50
CA GLY A 91 14.02 -13.44 -9.66
C GLY A 91 14.34 -11.96 -9.50
N ARG A 92 14.17 -11.21 -10.58
CA ARG A 92 14.68 -9.84 -10.75
C ARG A 92 13.55 -8.81 -10.85
N TRP A 93 13.55 -7.84 -9.92
CA TRP A 93 12.47 -6.86 -9.76
C TRP A 93 13.02 -5.46 -9.51
N LEU A 94 12.45 -4.45 -10.17
CA LEU A 94 12.75 -3.04 -9.97
C LEU A 94 11.91 -2.47 -8.82
N ALA A 95 12.53 -1.69 -7.93
CA ALA A 95 11.79 -0.92 -6.93
C ALA A 95 11.28 0.40 -7.55
N ALA A 96 9.96 0.49 -7.79
CA ALA A 96 9.33 1.69 -8.34
C ALA A 96 9.12 2.75 -7.25
N ASN A 97 8.62 2.33 -6.08
CA ASN A 97 8.47 3.16 -4.89
C ASN A 97 9.09 2.43 -3.70
N SER A 98 9.95 3.07 -2.93
CA SER A 98 10.67 2.45 -1.82
C SER A 98 10.88 3.42 -0.66
N PRO A 99 10.77 2.96 0.61
CA PRO A 99 11.09 3.78 1.75
C PRO A 99 12.59 4.02 1.93
N ALA A 100 13.46 3.29 1.22
CA ALA A 100 14.89 3.59 1.18
C ALA A 100 15.17 4.94 0.51
N THR A 101 14.32 5.40 -0.42
CA THR A 101 14.43 6.71 -1.06
C THR A 101 13.69 7.80 -0.31
N LYS A 102 12.47 7.52 0.14
CA LYS A 102 11.60 8.54 0.76
C LYS A 102 10.60 7.92 1.71
N ILE A 103 10.37 8.56 2.86
CA ILE A 103 9.31 8.18 3.80
C ILE A 103 8.35 9.36 4.00
N PRO A 104 7.04 9.23 3.72
CA PRO A 104 6.37 8.05 3.16
C PRO A 104 6.73 7.80 1.70
N SER A 105 6.94 6.53 1.34
CA SER A 105 7.34 6.10 -0.01
C SER A 105 6.30 6.47 -1.07
N HIS A 106 5.02 6.33 -0.73
CA HIS A 106 3.89 6.62 -1.63
C HIS A 106 3.31 8.03 -1.43
N GLY A 107 4.06 8.93 -0.76
CA GLY A 107 3.62 10.29 -0.46
C GLY A 107 2.53 10.41 0.62
N VAL A 108 1.94 9.28 1.05
CA VAL A 108 0.87 9.24 2.07
C VAL A 108 1.22 8.30 3.22
N ARG A 109 0.75 8.65 4.42
CA ARG A 109 0.78 7.74 5.60
C ARG A 109 -0.60 7.14 5.89
N MET A 110 -1.45 7.10 4.87
CA MET A 110 -2.76 6.47 4.95
C MET A 110 -2.60 4.97 4.73
N TYR A 111 -3.45 4.19 5.39
CA TYR A 111 -3.54 2.76 5.18
C TYR A 111 -2.29 1.92 5.52
N GLY A 112 -1.43 2.41 6.40
CA GLY A 112 -0.18 1.73 6.75
C GLY A 112 0.92 1.81 5.68
N GLN A 113 0.76 2.61 4.62
CA GLN A 113 1.66 2.60 3.45
C GLN A 113 2.97 3.38 3.63
N SER A 114 3.29 3.89 4.83
CA SER A 114 4.43 4.81 4.98
C SER A 114 5.79 4.18 4.64
N HIS A 115 5.92 2.87 4.86
CA HIS A 115 7.13 2.10 4.57
C HIS A 115 6.86 1.00 3.53
N ALA A 116 5.82 1.17 2.71
CA ALA A 116 5.49 0.21 1.67
C ALA A 116 6.49 0.29 0.50
N ILE A 117 6.64 -0.80 -0.24
CA ILE A 117 7.46 -0.90 -1.44
C ILE A 117 6.64 -1.46 -2.60
N ASP A 118 6.83 -0.89 -3.80
CA ASP A 118 6.28 -1.40 -5.05
C ASP A 118 7.40 -2.02 -5.88
N LEU A 119 7.23 -3.29 -6.24
CA LEU A 119 8.19 -4.08 -7.01
C LEU A 119 7.60 -4.42 -8.38
N VAL A 120 8.26 -3.98 -9.45
CA VAL A 120 7.90 -4.25 -10.86
C VAL A 120 8.85 -5.29 -11.44
N ALA A 121 8.36 -6.32 -12.11
CA ALA A 121 9.22 -7.37 -12.67
C ALA A 121 10.17 -6.81 -13.75
N TRP A 122 11.43 -7.24 -13.73
CA TRP A 122 12.50 -6.68 -14.59
C TRP A 122 13.43 -7.78 -15.17
N PRO A 123 12.95 -8.63 -16.11
CA PRO A 123 13.73 -9.76 -16.63
C PRO A 123 15.04 -9.33 -17.36
N GLU A 124 16.09 -10.15 -17.30
CA GLU A 124 17.40 -9.91 -17.93
C GLU A 124 17.31 -9.79 -19.47
N GLU A 125 16.50 -10.64 -20.09
CA GLU A 125 16.10 -10.48 -21.48
C GLU A 125 15.05 -9.37 -21.58
N SER A 126 15.52 -8.13 -21.53
CA SER A 126 14.75 -6.99 -22.04
C SER A 126 14.68 -7.04 -23.58
N GLN A 127 14.33 -8.19 -24.16
CA GLN A 127 13.70 -8.25 -25.48
C GLN A 127 12.31 -7.58 -25.38
N GLY A 128 12.28 -6.25 -25.29
CA GLY A 128 11.07 -5.43 -25.46
C GLY A 128 10.69 -4.47 -24.32
N VAL A 129 11.38 -4.46 -23.17
CA VAL A 129 11.04 -3.54 -22.06
C VAL A 129 11.58 -2.12 -22.28
N ALA A 130 12.49 -1.93 -23.25
CA ALA A 130 13.05 -0.63 -23.60
C ALA A 130 12.03 0.38 -24.16
N ASP A 131 10.83 -0.05 -24.58
CA ASP A 131 9.79 0.86 -25.08
C ASP A 131 8.42 0.16 -25.00
N TYR A 132 7.83 0.00 -23.79
CA TYR A 132 6.36 0.04 -23.80
C TYR A 132 6.03 1.45 -24.28
N PRO A 133 5.35 1.62 -25.42
CA PRO A 133 5.11 2.95 -25.95
C PRO A 133 4.29 3.71 -24.92
N THR A 134 4.98 4.56 -24.14
CA THR A 134 4.42 5.64 -23.34
C THR A 134 3.54 6.56 -24.20
N THR A 135 3.58 6.36 -25.53
CA THR A 135 2.88 7.09 -26.56
C THR A 135 1.48 6.56 -26.92
N THR A 136 1.09 5.30 -26.63
CA THR A 136 -0.27 4.81 -27.03
C THR A 136 -1.02 3.98 -25.99
N GLY A 137 -1.95 4.65 -25.30
CA GLY A 137 -3.10 4.01 -24.64
C GLY A 137 -2.84 3.41 -23.25
N MET A 138 -3.83 2.63 -22.80
CA MET A 138 -3.79 1.80 -21.59
C MET A 138 -3.62 0.35 -22.07
N LEU A 139 -2.52 -0.33 -21.74
CA LEU A 139 -2.23 -1.68 -22.24
C LEU A 139 -2.92 -2.76 -21.40
N PRO A 140 -3.30 -3.92 -21.97
CA PRO A 140 -3.73 -5.08 -21.19
C PRO A 140 -2.65 -5.52 -20.18
N ALA A 141 -3.07 -6.00 -19.01
CA ALA A 141 -2.16 -6.40 -17.94
C ALA A 141 -1.27 -7.60 -18.32
N ASP A 142 -1.78 -8.52 -19.14
CA ASP A 142 -1.04 -9.70 -19.64
C ASP A 142 0.09 -9.37 -20.63
N GLN A 143 0.25 -8.10 -21.02
CA GLN A 143 1.41 -7.65 -21.79
C GLN A 143 2.63 -7.32 -20.93
N PHE A 144 2.49 -7.26 -19.60
CA PHE A 144 3.59 -6.90 -18.69
C PHE A 144 4.24 -8.15 -18.08
N PRO A 145 5.57 -8.16 -17.88
CA PRO A 145 6.29 -9.35 -17.43
C PRO A 145 5.86 -9.82 -16.03
N GLY A 146 5.43 -8.89 -15.18
CA GLY A 146 5.02 -9.18 -13.81
C GLY A 146 3.69 -9.92 -13.70
N GLN A 147 2.82 -9.84 -14.72
CA GLN A 147 1.48 -10.39 -14.64
C GLN A 147 1.51 -11.92 -14.49
N GLY A 148 0.89 -12.42 -13.43
CA GLY A 148 0.81 -13.85 -13.15
C GLY A 148 2.05 -14.46 -12.49
N LEU A 149 3.11 -13.67 -12.22
CA LEU A 149 4.27 -14.18 -11.49
C LEU A 149 3.91 -14.50 -10.03
N PRO A 150 4.57 -15.50 -9.40
CA PRO A 150 4.31 -15.86 -8.01
C PRO A 150 4.51 -14.71 -7.02
N VAL A 151 3.55 -14.54 -6.12
CA VAL A 151 3.64 -13.67 -4.94
C VAL A 151 3.77 -14.55 -3.70
N LEU A 152 4.77 -14.24 -2.89
CA LEU A 152 5.18 -15.04 -1.75
C LEU A 152 4.79 -14.40 -0.42
N ALA A 153 4.53 -15.24 0.58
CA ALA A 153 4.38 -14.79 1.95
C ALA A 153 5.71 -14.21 2.47
N MET A 154 5.66 -12.99 3.02
CA MET A 154 6.85 -12.33 3.56
C MET A 154 7.24 -12.84 4.97
N VAL A 155 6.31 -13.48 5.65
CA VAL A 155 6.41 -13.87 7.07
C VAL A 155 5.77 -15.24 7.30
N ASP A 156 6.23 -15.93 8.34
CA ASP A 156 5.48 -17.03 8.93
C ASP A 156 4.29 -16.44 9.71
N GLY A 157 3.11 -17.03 9.56
CA GLY A 157 1.95 -16.50 10.27
C GLY A 157 0.61 -17.05 9.79
N VAL A 158 -0.46 -16.36 10.17
CA VAL A 158 -1.84 -16.74 9.82
C VAL A 158 -2.45 -15.70 8.89
N VAL A 159 -3.09 -16.15 7.82
CA VAL A 159 -3.86 -15.30 6.91
C VAL A 159 -5.08 -14.76 7.66
N VAL A 160 -5.16 -13.44 7.82
CA VAL A 160 -6.25 -12.76 8.56
C VAL A 160 -7.16 -11.95 7.64
N ASN A 161 -6.76 -11.73 6.40
CA ASN A 161 -7.59 -11.12 5.36
C ASN A 161 -7.10 -11.59 3.98
N ALA A 162 -8.03 -11.87 3.08
CA ALA A 162 -7.73 -12.23 1.70
C ALA A 162 -8.88 -11.76 0.79
N SER A 163 -8.55 -11.13 -0.33
CA SER A 163 -9.52 -10.62 -1.31
C SER A 163 -8.98 -10.84 -2.72
N ASP A 164 -9.80 -11.37 -3.63
CA ASP A 164 -9.40 -11.69 -5.01
C ASP A 164 -10.50 -11.45 -6.07
N TRP A 165 -11.51 -10.64 -5.74
CA TRP A 165 -12.67 -10.42 -6.59
C TRP A 165 -12.52 -9.26 -7.58
N GLN A 166 -11.66 -8.28 -7.30
CA GLN A 166 -11.48 -7.11 -8.17
C GLN A 166 -10.81 -7.51 -9.46
N ARG A 167 -11.31 -7.01 -10.59
CA ARG A 167 -10.73 -7.27 -11.90
C ARG A 167 -9.47 -6.43 -12.11
N ASP A 168 -8.44 -7.06 -12.64
CA ASP A 168 -7.25 -6.40 -13.16
C ASP A 168 -7.63 -5.41 -14.27
N HIS A 169 -7.22 -4.16 -14.12
CA HIS A 169 -7.46 -3.13 -15.12
C HIS A 169 -6.28 -3.02 -16.10
N ARG A 170 -6.48 -2.24 -17.16
CA ARG A 170 -5.43 -1.92 -18.12
C ARG A 170 -4.34 -1.04 -17.47
N SER A 171 -3.17 -0.89 -18.05
CA SER A 171 -2.12 -0.04 -17.48
C SER A 171 -2.49 1.45 -17.52
N ARG A 172 -1.80 2.26 -16.73
CA ARG A 172 -1.84 3.72 -16.75
C ARG A 172 -0.42 4.28 -16.94
N THR A 173 0.30 3.76 -17.93
CA THR A 173 1.72 4.06 -18.19
C THR A 173 1.94 5.20 -19.19
N SER A 174 0.94 5.60 -19.97
CA SER A 174 1.02 6.77 -20.87
C SER A 174 0.70 8.09 -20.14
N PRO A 175 1.21 9.26 -20.58
CA PRO A 175 0.94 10.54 -19.92
C PRO A 175 -0.56 10.86 -19.75
N LEU A 176 -1.38 10.59 -20.78
CA LEU A 176 -2.82 10.81 -20.70
C LEU A 176 -3.49 9.88 -19.68
N SER A 177 -3.03 8.61 -19.62
CA SER A 177 -3.55 7.67 -18.64
C SER A 177 -3.13 7.99 -17.21
N HIS A 178 -2.03 8.73 -16.99
CA HIS A 178 -1.67 9.27 -15.68
C HIS A 178 -2.62 10.37 -15.22
N VAL A 179 -3.10 11.22 -16.14
CA VAL A 179 -4.15 12.22 -15.81
C VAL A 179 -5.45 11.50 -15.42
N TYR A 180 -5.83 10.48 -16.18
CA TYR A 180 -6.96 9.63 -15.83
C TYR A 180 -6.76 8.94 -14.46
N LEU A 181 -5.57 8.41 -14.19
CA LEU A 181 -5.21 7.81 -12.90
C LEU A 181 -5.34 8.81 -11.76
N ALA A 182 -4.93 10.07 -11.93
CA ALA A 182 -5.05 11.08 -10.88
C ALA A 182 -6.51 11.33 -10.45
N ILE A 183 -7.43 11.33 -11.42
CA ILE A 183 -8.87 11.43 -11.18
C ILE A 183 -9.39 10.13 -10.52
N GLU A 184 -9.05 8.98 -11.10
CA GLU A 184 -9.45 7.66 -10.60
C GLU A 184 -8.99 7.44 -9.15
N GLN A 185 -7.74 7.79 -8.84
CA GLN A 185 -7.15 7.68 -7.50
C GLN A 185 -7.92 8.51 -6.47
N THR A 186 -8.42 9.69 -6.85
CA THR A 186 -9.25 10.52 -5.96
C THR A 186 -10.54 9.78 -5.59
N VAL A 187 -11.21 9.18 -6.57
CA VAL A 187 -12.44 8.39 -6.35
C VAL A 187 -12.16 7.14 -5.52
N ARG A 188 -11.10 6.40 -5.84
CA ARG A 188 -10.71 5.18 -5.11
C ARG A 188 -10.35 5.48 -3.67
N THR A 189 -9.65 6.59 -3.42
CA THR A 189 -9.26 7.01 -2.08
C THR A 189 -10.50 7.24 -1.21
N MET A 190 -11.55 7.87 -1.75
CA MET A 190 -12.82 8.08 -1.05
C MET A 190 -13.58 6.77 -0.78
N GLY A 191 -13.39 5.74 -1.61
CA GLY A 191 -13.99 4.42 -1.43
C GLY A 191 -13.35 3.59 -0.32
N GLY A 192 -12.19 4.00 0.21
CA GLY A 192 -11.46 3.30 1.27
C GLY A 192 -10.33 2.37 0.77
N PRO A 193 -9.64 1.69 1.70
CA PRO A 193 -8.39 0.97 1.43
C PRO A 193 -8.57 -0.18 0.44
N HIS A 194 -9.75 -0.83 0.41
CA HIS A 194 -10.01 -1.93 -0.51
C HIS A 194 -9.84 -1.52 -1.99
N TRP A 195 -10.23 -0.30 -2.36
CA TRP A 195 -10.07 0.22 -3.73
C TRP A 195 -8.64 0.66 -4.06
N ILE A 196 -7.82 0.88 -3.04
CA ILE A 196 -6.40 1.22 -3.17
C ILE A 196 -5.58 -0.04 -3.31
N PHE A 197 -5.67 -0.96 -2.36
CA PHE A 197 -4.89 -2.21 -2.35
C PHE A 197 -5.35 -3.21 -3.42
N GLY A 198 -6.60 -3.11 -3.89
CA GLY A 198 -7.11 -4.10 -4.81
C GLY A 198 -7.35 -5.45 -4.12
N ASN A 199 -7.05 -6.51 -4.85
CA ASN A 199 -6.91 -7.84 -4.29
C ASN A 199 -5.62 -7.90 -3.47
N HIS A 200 -5.68 -8.51 -2.28
CA HIS A 200 -4.58 -8.52 -1.33
C HIS A 200 -4.68 -9.69 -0.37
N VAL A 201 -3.55 -10.02 0.26
CA VAL A 201 -3.45 -10.96 1.38
C VAL A 201 -2.81 -10.22 2.56
N THR A 202 -3.42 -10.33 3.73
CA THR A 202 -2.84 -9.87 4.99
C THR A 202 -2.53 -11.07 5.88
N ILE A 203 -1.28 -11.19 6.30
CA ILE A 203 -0.79 -12.23 7.20
C ILE A 203 -0.43 -11.58 8.53
N ARG A 204 -1.02 -12.08 9.63
CA ARG A 204 -0.56 -11.76 10.98
C ARG A 204 0.67 -12.63 11.27
N ALA A 205 1.82 -12.00 11.36
CA ALA A 205 3.07 -12.65 11.69
C ALA A 205 3.06 -13.19 13.12
N ASP A 206 3.93 -14.16 13.38
CA ASP A 206 4.08 -14.75 14.72
C ASP A 206 4.60 -13.74 15.77
N ASP A 207 5.26 -12.65 15.34
CA ASP A 207 5.68 -11.54 16.21
C ASP A 207 4.58 -10.49 16.47
N GLY A 208 3.38 -10.70 15.93
CA GLY A 208 2.22 -9.81 16.09
C GLY A 208 2.12 -8.67 15.07
N THR A 209 3.10 -8.51 14.18
CA THR A 209 3.00 -7.56 13.05
C THR A 209 2.10 -8.09 11.94
N PHE A 210 1.74 -7.22 10.98
CA PHE A 210 0.81 -7.57 9.89
C PHE A 210 1.46 -7.25 8.54
N ALA A 211 1.79 -8.29 7.78
CA ALA A 211 2.34 -8.20 6.44
C ALA A 211 1.22 -8.17 5.40
N VAL A 212 1.29 -7.26 4.44
CA VAL A 212 0.33 -7.16 3.33
C VAL A 212 1.08 -7.26 2.01
N VAL A 213 0.56 -8.08 1.11
CA VAL A 213 0.86 -8.04 -0.32
C VAL A 213 -0.40 -7.73 -1.10
N ALA A 214 -0.31 -6.88 -2.13
CA ALA A 214 -1.45 -6.29 -2.80
C ALA A 214 -1.30 -6.20 -4.32
N HIS A 215 -2.32 -5.65 -4.99
CA HIS A 215 -2.51 -5.65 -6.44
C HIS A 215 -2.56 -7.05 -7.06
N ILE A 216 -2.99 -8.04 -6.27
CA ILE A 216 -3.04 -9.45 -6.67
C ILE A 216 -3.97 -9.65 -7.88
N ARG A 217 -3.64 -10.64 -8.72
CA ARG A 217 -4.47 -11.03 -9.86
C ARG A 217 -5.82 -11.57 -9.40
N ARG A 218 -6.89 -11.19 -10.08
CA ARG A 218 -8.22 -11.73 -9.78
C ARG A 218 -8.24 -13.27 -9.83
N ARG A 219 -8.79 -13.92 -8.80
CA ARG A 219 -8.93 -15.39 -8.68
C ARG A 219 -7.60 -16.15 -8.72
N SER A 220 -6.52 -15.58 -8.17
CA SER A 220 -5.21 -16.25 -8.09
C SER A 220 -4.82 -16.68 -6.68
N LEU A 221 -5.65 -16.43 -5.67
CA LEU A 221 -5.32 -16.83 -4.29
C LEU A 221 -5.14 -18.34 -4.17
N ARG A 222 -4.10 -18.72 -3.43
CA ARG A 222 -3.78 -20.10 -3.06
C ARG A 222 -4.04 -20.39 -1.59
N VAL A 223 -4.48 -19.36 -0.85
CA VAL A 223 -4.72 -19.37 0.58
C VAL A 223 -6.07 -18.74 0.91
N GLN A 224 -6.62 -19.09 2.06
CA GLN A 224 -7.85 -18.54 2.61
C GLN A 224 -7.61 -18.01 4.03
N VAL A 225 -8.55 -17.19 4.53
CA VAL A 225 -8.49 -16.70 5.91
C VAL A 225 -8.51 -17.86 6.89
N GLY A 226 -7.56 -17.86 7.82
CA GLY A 226 -7.35 -18.92 8.81
C GLY A 226 -6.17 -19.85 8.48
N ASP A 227 -5.70 -19.87 7.24
CA ASP A 227 -4.55 -20.69 6.86
C ASP A 227 -3.27 -20.19 7.54
N ARG A 228 -2.42 -21.12 7.99
CA ARG A 228 -1.05 -20.82 8.42
C ARG A 228 -0.11 -21.00 7.23
N VAL A 229 0.68 -19.97 6.95
CA VAL A 229 1.64 -19.93 5.85
C VAL A 229 3.07 -19.81 6.37
N ARG A 230 4.03 -20.24 5.57
CA ARG A 230 5.46 -20.03 5.81
C ARG A 230 6.03 -18.91 4.94
N ALA A 231 7.02 -18.20 5.45
CA ALA A 231 7.75 -17.21 4.67
C ALA A 231 8.35 -17.88 3.41
N GLY A 232 8.12 -17.29 2.24
CA GLY A 232 8.50 -17.84 0.93
C GLY A 232 7.46 -18.77 0.28
N GLU A 233 6.34 -19.04 0.94
CA GLU A 233 5.23 -19.82 0.39
C GLU A 233 4.49 -19.02 -0.70
N HIS A 234 4.12 -19.67 -1.81
CA HIS A 234 3.37 -19.06 -2.90
C HIS A 234 1.90 -18.91 -2.52
N ILE A 235 1.46 -17.68 -2.27
CA ILE A 235 0.13 -17.37 -1.73
C ILE A 235 -0.83 -16.80 -2.77
N ALA A 236 -0.33 -16.20 -3.84
CA ALA A 236 -1.13 -15.66 -4.93
C ALA A 236 -0.28 -15.36 -6.17
N ASP A 237 -0.89 -14.85 -7.24
CA ASP A 237 -0.17 -14.38 -8.42
C ASP A 237 -0.28 -12.86 -8.57
N CYS A 238 0.80 -12.23 -9.04
CA CYS A 238 0.93 -10.79 -9.29
C CYS A 238 -0.10 -10.36 -10.35
N GLY A 239 -0.71 -9.20 -10.14
CA GLY A 239 -1.78 -8.69 -10.99
C GLY A 239 -1.77 -7.18 -11.10
N ASN A 240 -2.91 -6.62 -11.52
CA ASN A 240 -3.10 -5.18 -11.70
C ASN A 240 -4.46 -4.69 -11.19
N SER A 241 -4.86 -5.15 -9.99
CA SER A 241 -6.10 -4.72 -9.34
C SER A 241 -5.86 -3.52 -8.40
N GLY A 242 -6.90 -2.80 -7.99
CA GLY A 242 -6.76 -1.66 -7.08
C GLY A 242 -6.30 -0.37 -7.76
N ASN A 243 -5.48 0.42 -7.06
CA ASN A 243 -4.90 1.67 -7.55
C ASN A 243 -3.46 1.41 -8.03
N SER A 244 -3.33 0.87 -9.23
CA SER A 244 -2.05 0.48 -9.81
C SER A 244 -1.82 1.14 -11.18
N THR A 245 -0.55 1.39 -11.54
CA THR A 245 -0.15 1.86 -12.88
C THR A 245 0.07 0.69 -13.83
N GLU A 246 0.67 -0.40 -13.36
CA GLU A 246 1.01 -1.60 -14.14
C GLU A 246 1.16 -2.81 -13.22
N PRO A 247 1.17 -4.06 -13.72
CA PRO A 247 1.35 -5.23 -12.87
C PRO A 247 2.61 -5.19 -12.01
N HIS A 248 2.41 -5.13 -10.70
CA HIS A 248 3.49 -5.03 -9.71
C HIS A 248 3.04 -5.61 -8.37
N VAL A 249 4.02 -5.88 -7.49
CA VAL A 249 3.77 -6.36 -6.14
C VAL A 249 3.98 -5.21 -5.16
N HIS A 250 2.89 -4.74 -4.58
CA HIS A 250 2.94 -3.84 -3.43
C HIS A 250 3.09 -4.66 -2.15
N ALA A 251 4.08 -4.32 -1.32
CA ALA A 251 4.35 -4.98 -0.06
C ALA A 251 4.48 -3.96 1.07
N GLN A 252 3.90 -4.27 2.23
CA GLN A 252 4.06 -3.45 3.43
C GLN A 252 3.95 -4.25 4.72
N LEU A 253 4.52 -3.71 5.80
CA LEU A 253 4.37 -4.20 7.16
C LEU A 253 3.64 -3.19 8.02
N MET A 254 2.77 -3.65 8.91
CA MET A 254 1.88 -2.83 9.73
C MET A 254 1.88 -3.24 11.20
N ASP A 255 1.55 -2.27 12.06
CA ASP A 255 1.40 -2.47 13.51
C ASP A 255 0.06 -3.05 13.96
N ARG A 256 -0.92 -3.19 13.04
CA ARG A 256 -2.23 -3.78 13.31
C ARG A 256 -2.92 -4.25 12.02
N GLN A 257 -3.94 -5.08 12.19
CA GLN A 257 -4.73 -5.64 11.09
C GLN A 257 -5.50 -4.60 10.28
N SER A 258 -6.06 -3.57 10.94
CA SER A 258 -6.97 -2.64 10.30
C SER A 258 -6.21 -1.65 9.41
N LEU A 259 -6.34 -1.80 8.09
CA LEU A 259 -5.79 -0.87 7.10
C LEU A 259 -6.16 0.58 7.45
N TRP A 260 -7.39 0.84 7.89
CA TRP A 260 -7.86 2.19 8.24
C TRP A 260 -7.03 2.92 9.31
N SER A 261 -6.42 2.19 10.24
CA SER A 261 -5.78 2.76 11.44
C SER A 261 -4.33 2.32 11.64
N ALA A 262 -3.79 1.55 10.71
CA ALA A 262 -2.43 1.02 10.78
C ALA A 262 -1.36 2.07 10.53
N HIS A 263 -0.22 1.89 11.21
CA HIS A 263 1.03 2.56 10.88
C HIS A 263 1.90 1.60 10.07
N GLY A 264 2.57 2.13 9.06
CA GLY A 264 3.58 1.36 8.33
C GLY A 264 4.84 1.21 9.17
N LEU A 265 5.32 -0.01 9.32
CA LEU A 265 6.53 -0.36 10.05
C LEU A 265 7.73 -0.39 9.08
N PRO A 266 8.92 0.07 9.49
CA PRO A 266 10.15 -0.13 8.72
C PRO A 266 10.39 -1.62 8.49
N MET A 267 10.67 -2.00 7.25
CA MET A 267 10.95 -3.37 6.85
C MET A 267 12.16 -3.44 5.93
N GLY A 268 12.71 -4.64 5.77
CA GLY A 268 13.73 -4.96 4.78
C GLY A 268 13.64 -6.42 4.37
N PHE A 269 14.38 -6.81 3.34
CA PHE A 269 14.37 -8.16 2.81
C PHE A 269 15.68 -8.89 3.11
N ARG A 270 15.57 -10.10 3.66
CA ARG A 270 16.69 -11.06 3.74
C ARG A 270 16.80 -11.84 2.43
N HIS A 271 17.99 -12.35 2.12
CA HIS A 271 18.23 -13.18 0.92
C HIS A 271 17.90 -12.46 -0.40
N ALA A 272 18.15 -11.15 -0.44
CA ALA A 272 18.07 -10.35 -1.65
C ALA A 272 19.37 -9.56 -1.83
N GLU A 273 19.79 -9.39 -3.07
CA GLU A 273 20.86 -8.50 -3.48
C GLU A 273 20.25 -7.25 -4.13
N PHE A 274 20.84 -6.10 -3.87
CA PHE A 274 20.37 -4.82 -4.40
C PHE A 274 21.43 -4.23 -5.32
N LEU A 275 21.07 -4.12 -6.60
CA LEU A 275 21.96 -3.66 -7.65
C LEU A 275 21.47 -2.33 -8.22
N PRO A 276 22.37 -1.44 -8.67
CA PRO A 276 22.00 -0.38 -9.60
C PRO A 276 21.31 -0.97 -10.83
N ARG A 277 20.52 -0.17 -11.51
CA ARG A 277 19.96 -0.56 -12.80
C ARG A 277 21.09 -0.68 -13.83
N ASP A 278 20.92 -1.52 -14.85
CA ASP A 278 21.97 -1.83 -15.84
C ASP A 278 22.53 -0.59 -16.58
N ASP A 279 21.81 0.52 -16.56
CA ASP A 279 22.15 1.82 -17.16
C ASP A 279 22.76 2.85 -16.17
N GLU A 280 22.84 2.54 -14.87
CA GLU A 280 23.35 3.44 -13.83
C GLU A 280 24.59 2.87 -13.14
N THR A 281 25.78 3.23 -13.64
CA THR A 281 27.07 2.99 -12.96
C THR A 281 27.43 4.22 -12.13
N ASP A 282 26.96 4.30 -10.88
CA ASP A 282 27.65 4.93 -9.73
C ASP A 282 26.66 5.17 -8.58
N LEU A 283 26.62 4.24 -7.62
CA LEU A 283 26.14 4.53 -6.27
C LEU A 283 27.17 3.99 -5.28
N ALA A 284 27.67 4.89 -4.42
CA ALA A 284 28.72 4.60 -3.45
C ALA A 284 28.25 3.59 -2.38
N GLU A 285 29.09 2.59 -2.13
CA GLU A 285 28.96 1.64 -1.03
C GLU A 285 28.86 2.37 0.32
N THR A 286 27.71 2.23 0.98
CA THR A 286 27.60 2.28 2.44
C THR A 286 26.66 1.17 2.88
N ASP A 287 26.89 0.63 4.08
CA ASP A 287 26.13 -0.37 4.85
C ASP A 287 25.16 -1.24 4.04
N THR A 288 25.40 -2.56 3.94
CA THR A 288 24.62 -3.49 3.11
C THR A 288 23.12 -3.16 3.16
N PRO A 289 22.57 -2.53 2.11
CA PRO A 289 21.21 -2.03 2.18
C PRO A 289 20.28 -3.22 2.40
N VAL A 290 19.25 -3.04 3.21
CA VAL A 290 18.23 -4.06 3.50
C VAL A 290 17.00 -3.91 2.60
N LEU A 291 16.99 -2.86 1.78
CA LEU A 291 15.95 -2.54 0.80
C LEU A 291 16.58 -1.85 -0.41
N PRO A 292 16.03 -2.04 -1.62
CA PRO A 292 16.44 -1.28 -2.80
C PRO A 292 15.86 0.14 -2.73
N ALA A 293 16.63 1.15 -3.14
CA ALA A 293 16.12 2.49 -3.45
C ALA A 293 15.28 2.47 -4.74
N ASN A 294 14.47 3.52 -4.97
CA ASN A 294 13.78 3.72 -6.24
C ASN A 294 14.78 3.62 -7.40
N GLY A 295 14.44 2.84 -8.43
CA GLY A 295 15.32 2.61 -9.57
C GLY A 295 16.33 1.48 -9.39
N GLN A 296 16.58 1.02 -8.16
CA GLN A 296 17.43 -0.15 -7.93
C GLN A 296 16.69 -1.46 -8.17
N LEU A 297 17.46 -2.46 -8.55
CA LEU A 297 17.02 -3.83 -8.76
C LEU A 297 17.17 -4.61 -7.47
N MET A 298 16.19 -5.46 -7.21
CA MET A 298 16.22 -6.51 -6.21
C MET A 298 16.34 -7.85 -6.92
N ILE A 299 17.43 -8.55 -6.66
CA ILE A 299 17.68 -9.91 -7.12
C ILE A 299 17.43 -10.87 -5.96
N THR A 300 16.63 -11.88 -6.20
CA THR A 300 16.31 -12.92 -5.22
C THR A 300 16.61 -14.27 -5.82
N ALA A 301 17.05 -15.22 -5.00
CA ALA A 301 17.34 -16.56 -5.47
C ALA A 301 16.09 -17.22 -6.07
N ASP A 302 16.22 -17.77 -7.27
CA ASP A 302 15.25 -18.73 -7.77
C ASP A 302 15.33 -19.98 -6.89
N SER A 303 14.19 -20.46 -6.40
CA SER A 303 14.15 -21.72 -5.65
C SER A 303 14.63 -22.84 -6.57
N SER A 304 15.73 -23.49 -6.21
CA SER A 304 16.16 -24.76 -6.80
C SER A 304 15.18 -25.89 -6.50
#